data_AF-A0A929RNT7-F1
#
_entry.id   AF-A0A929RNT7-F1
#
_cell.length_a   1.000
_cell.length_b   1.000
_cell.length_c   1.000
_cell.angle_alpha   90.00
_cell.angle_beta   90.00
_cell.angle_gamma   90.00
#
_symmetry.space_group_name_H-M   'P 1'
#
loop_
_entity.id
_entity.type
_entity.pdbx_description
1 polymer ?
#
loop_
_entity_poly.entity_id
_entity_poly.type
_entity_poly.pdbx_seq_one_letter_code
_entity_poly.pdbx_strand_id
1 'polypeptide(L)'
;MGDTLDLERALVIGVASSALFDLSESDAVFRQQGEERYREYQREHLDDVLEPGVAFPFIRRLLDLNDLSEDERLVEVAILSRNDPETGMRVMRSVQHHGLDITRAIFMQGQSPYRFMEPLRMSLFLSANEDDVREAISLGFAAGRVVGRAVADDGGTDLRIAFDFDGVLADDSAERVYQSGGLEEYQESESALAQVPLSRGPMADFLQKINRIQGLEDARSADDPEGYKRRVRVAVVTARSAPAHERAINSIRGWGLSVNDVFFLGGIDKGPILEVLQPHIFFDDQRRNVDGAARSTTSVHIPFGELNGA
;
A
#
# COMPACT_ATOMS: atom_id res chain seq x y z
N MET A 1 -8.33 3.34 -29.50
CA MET A 1 -7.11 2.50 -29.42
C MET A 1 -7.00 2.13 -27.95
N GLY A 2 -6.89 0.86 -27.60
CA GLY A 2 -6.89 0.47 -26.18
C GLY A 2 -5.65 0.97 -25.46
N ASP A 3 -5.81 1.39 -24.22
CA ASP A 3 -4.76 1.95 -23.36
C ASP A 3 -3.56 0.99 -23.33
N THR A 4 -2.38 1.50 -23.68
CA THR A 4 -1.17 0.66 -23.73
C THR A 4 -0.61 0.51 -22.32
N LEU A 5 -0.34 -0.73 -21.87
CA LEU A 5 0.28 -0.99 -20.57
C LEU A 5 1.80 -1.10 -20.71
N ASP A 6 2.52 -0.13 -20.16
CA ASP A 6 3.96 -0.19 -19.92
C ASP A 6 4.23 -0.51 -18.45
N LEU A 7 4.63 -1.75 -18.16
CA LEU A 7 4.88 -2.22 -16.80
C LEU A 7 6.02 -1.46 -16.09
N GLU A 8 6.97 -0.88 -16.83
CA GLU A 8 8.05 -0.09 -16.22
C GLU A 8 7.57 1.30 -15.78
N ARG A 9 6.42 1.78 -16.28
CA ARG A 9 5.87 3.11 -15.98
C ARG A 9 4.62 3.05 -15.12
N ALA A 10 3.81 2.03 -15.29
CA ALA A 10 2.58 1.83 -14.52
C ALA A 10 2.87 1.59 -13.04
N LEU A 11 1.92 1.98 -12.20
CA LEU A 11 1.86 1.53 -10.82
C LEU A 11 1.21 0.14 -10.80
N VAL A 12 2.01 -0.90 -10.62
CA VAL A 12 1.51 -2.28 -10.60
C VAL A 12 1.37 -2.76 -9.16
N ILE A 13 0.16 -3.13 -8.74
CA ILE A 13 -0.16 -3.58 -7.39
C ILE A 13 -0.55 -5.06 -7.41
N GLY A 14 0.12 -5.86 -6.61
CA GLY A 14 -0.34 -7.19 -6.23
C GLY A 14 -1.32 -7.11 -5.07
N VAL A 15 -2.45 -7.79 -5.14
CA VAL A 15 -3.38 -7.87 -4.01
C VAL A 15 -3.82 -9.31 -3.77
N ALA A 16 -3.79 -9.75 -2.51
CA ALA A 16 -4.36 -11.04 -2.13
C ALA A 16 -5.88 -10.97 -2.16
N SER A 17 -6.54 -12.07 -2.54
CA SER A 17 -8.01 -12.12 -2.56
C SER A 17 -8.62 -11.80 -1.19
N SER A 18 -7.96 -12.17 -0.10
CA SER A 18 -8.38 -11.90 1.29
C SER A 18 -8.18 -10.45 1.74
N ALA A 19 -7.37 -9.67 1.04
CA ALA A 19 -7.27 -8.23 1.26
C ALA A 19 -8.33 -7.47 0.45
N LEU A 20 -8.60 -7.94 -0.78
CA LEU A 20 -9.55 -7.31 -1.69
C LEU A 20 -11.01 -7.60 -1.31
N PHE A 21 -11.31 -8.80 -0.82
CA PHE A 21 -12.67 -9.23 -0.47
C PHE A 21 -12.73 -9.86 0.92
N ASP A 22 -13.91 -9.80 1.54
CA ASP A 22 -14.19 -10.56 2.75
C ASP A 22 -14.33 -12.05 2.43
N LEU A 23 -13.33 -12.82 2.87
CA LEU A 23 -13.28 -14.27 2.73
C LEU A 23 -13.42 -14.99 4.08
N SER A 24 -13.89 -14.30 5.12
CA SER A 24 -13.93 -14.84 6.49
C SER A 24 -14.73 -16.13 6.60
N GLU A 25 -15.87 -16.23 5.91
CA GLU A 25 -16.69 -17.45 5.89
C GLU A 25 -15.98 -18.60 5.16
N SER A 26 -15.44 -18.34 3.97
CA SER A 26 -14.69 -19.33 3.20
C SER A 26 -13.45 -19.83 3.96
N ASP A 27 -12.72 -18.93 4.63
CA ASP A 27 -11.57 -19.27 5.48
C ASP A 27 -11.99 -20.10 6.70
N ALA A 28 -13.15 -19.82 7.31
CA ALA A 28 -13.69 -20.65 8.39
C ALA A 28 -14.00 -22.08 7.92
N VAL A 29 -14.57 -22.26 6.73
CA VAL A 29 -14.80 -23.58 6.14
C VAL A 29 -13.48 -24.31 5.93
N PHE A 30 -12.46 -23.65 5.36
CA PHE A 30 -11.15 -24.24 5.14
C PHE A 30 -10.50 -24.71 6.45
N ARG A 31 -10.49 -23.86 7.48
CA ARG A 31 -9.87 -24.17 8.78
C ARG A 31 -10.59 -25.28 9.54
N GLN A 32 -11.92 -25.36 9.44
CA GLN A 32 -12.72 -26.31 10.21
C GLN A 32 -12.93 -27.63 9.49
N GLN A 33 -13.03 -27.61 8.16
CA GLN A 33 -13.51 -28.74 7.35
C GLN A 33 -12.48 -29.21 6.30
N GLY A 34 -11.37 -28.49 6.14
CA GLY A 34 -10.29 -28.85 5.23
C GLY A 34 -10.51 -28.45 3.78
N GLU A 35 -9.52 -28.75 2.95
CA GLU A 35 -9.42 -28.27 1.57
C GLU A 35 -10.53 -28.81 0.65
N GLU A 36 -10.89 -30.09 0.76
CA GLU A 36 -11.91 -30.69 -0.10
C GLU A 36 -13.26 -30.01 0.08
N ARG A 37 -13.68 -29.81 1.33
CA ARG A 37 -14.95 -29.15 1.65
C ARG A 37 -14.94 -27.66 1.35
N TYR A 38 -13.78 -27.01 1.49
CA TYR A 38 -13.59 -25.63 1.03
C TYR A 38 -13.80 -25.50 -0.48
N ARG A 39 -13.27 -26.41 -1.30
CA ARG A 39 -13.47 -26.39 -2.76
C ARG A 39 -14.94 -26.59 -3.13
N GLU A 40 -15.63 -27.51 -2.46
CA GLU A 40 -17.08 -27.68 -2.66
C GLU A 40 -17.86 -26.42 -2.29
N TYR A 41 -17.55 -25.82 -1.13
CA TYR A 41 -18.18 -24.58 -0.69
C TYR A 41 -18.02 -23.46 -1.73
N GLN A 42 -16.80 -23.27 -2.24
CA GLN A 42 -16.53 -22.27 -3.27
C GLN A 42 -17.23 -22.54 -4.59
N ARG A 43 -17.45 -23.82 -4.97
CA ARG A 43 -18.26 -24.20 -6.14
C ARG A 43 -19.74 -23.93 -5.93
N GLU A 44 -20.28 -24.26 -4.75
CA GLU A 44 -21.68 -24.03 -4.39
C GLU A 44 -22.02 -22.53 -4.38
N HIS A 45 -21.06 -21.70 -3.96
CA HIS A 45 -21.22 -20.24 -3.80
C HIS A 45 -20.55 -19.46 -4.93
N LEU A 46 -20.33 -20.09 -6.10
CA LEU A 46 -19.57 -19.49 -7.20
C LEU A 46 -20.19 -18.17 -7.71
N ASP A 47 -21.52 -18.07 -7.66
CA ASP A 47 -22.30 -16.91 -8.06
C ASP A 47 -22.58 -15.92 -6.92
N ASP A 48 -22.18 -16.27 -5.69
CA ASP A 48 -22.36 -15.40 -4.54
C ASP A 48 -21.22 -14.38 -4.48
N VAL A 49 -21.60 -13.12 -4.73
CA VAL A 49 -20.70 -11.98 -4.73
C VAL A 49 -20.04 -11.85 -3.36
N LEU A 50 -18.71 -11.73 -3.37
CA LEU A 50 -17.96 -11.46 -2.16
C LEU A 50 -18.09 -9.98 -1.77
N GLU A 51 -18.30 -9.74 -0.48
CA GLU A 51 -18.34 -8.40 0.07
C GLU A 51 -16.95 -7.72 0.01
N PRO A 52 -16.89 -6.38 -0.14
CA PRO A 52 -15.64 -5.63 -0.12
C PRO A 52 -14.77 -5.91 1.11
N GLY A 53 -13.49 -6.19 0.87
CA GLY A 53 -12.48 -6.36 1.90
C GLY A 53 -11.84 -5.03 2.33
N VAL A 54 -10.86 -5.10 3.22
CA VAL A 54 -10.21 -3.91 3.81
C VAL A 54 -9.47 -3.07 2.77
N ALA A 55 -8.82 -3.70 1.78
CA ALA A 55 -8.10 -2.99 0.73
C ALA A 55 -9.00 -2.52 -0.43
N PHE A 56 -10.26 -2.93 -0.48
CA PHE A 56 -11.16 -2.67 -1.62
C PHE A 56 -11.29 -1.17 -1.96
N PRO A 57 -11.60 -0.26 -1.02
CA PRO A 57 -11.79 1.15 -1.35
C PRO A 57 -10.51 1.78 -1.92
N PHE A 58 -9.35 1.37 -1.40
CA PHE A 58 -8.05 1.82 -1.88
C PHE A 58 -7.77 1.33 -3.30
N ILE A 59 -8.01 0.05 -3.59
CA ILE A 59 -7.82 -0.54 -4.91
C ILE A 59 -8.76 0.08 -5.95
N ARG A 60 -10.04 0.30 -5.63
CA ARG A 60 -10.97 0.98 -6.53
C ARG A 60 -10.47 2.38 -6.88
N ARG A 61 -10.14 3.20 -5.88
CA ARG A 61 -9.65 4.58 -6.09
C ARG A 61 -8.38 4.63 -6.90
N LEU A 62 -7.49 3.65 -6.73
CA LEU A 62 -6.30 3.52 -7.56
C LEU A 62 -6.65 3.23 -9.02
N LEU A 63 -7.54 2.28 -9.28
CA LEU A 63 -7.98 1.93 -10.64
C LEU A 63 -8.70 3.10 -11.33
N ASP A 64 -9.48 3.89 -10.58
CA ASP A 64 -10.18 5.06 -11.11
C ASP A 64 -9.22 6.15 -11.63
N LEU A 65 -7.95 6.16 -11.21
CA LEU A 65 -6.96 7.09 -11.72
C LEU A 65 -6.59 6.84 -13.18
N ASN A 66 -6.95 5.68 -13.76
CA ASN A 66 -6.70 5.39 -15.17
C ASN A 66 -7.40 6.38 -16.12
N ASP A 67 -8.49 7.03 -15.70
CA ASP A 67 -9.16 8.08 -16.50
C ASP A 67 -8.32 9.38 -16.68
N LEU A 68 -7.16 9.47 -16.03
CA LEU A 68 -6.20 10.58 -16.22
C LEU A 68 -5.47 10.50 -17.56
N SER A 69 -5.51 9.35 -18.23
CA SER A 69 -4.87 9.14 -19.52
C SER A 69 -5.76 8.34 -20.46
N GLU A 70 -5.85 8.75 -21.72
CA GLU A 70 -6.55 7.98 -22.76
C GLU A 70 -5.58 7.08 -23.55
N ASP A 71 -4.26 7.26 -23.39
CA ASP A 71 -3.24 6.60 -24.18
C ASP A 71 -2.54 5.45 -23.43
N GLU A 72 -2.42 5.58 -22.11
CA GLU A 72 -1.66 4.65 -21.28
C GLU A 72 -2.42 4.27 -20.01
N ARG A 73 -2.27 3.00 -19.63
CA ARG A 73 -2.77 2.50 -18.36
C ARG A 73 -1.81 2.89 -17.24
N LEU A 74 -2.28 3.71 -16.30
CA LEU A 74 -1.47 4.27 -15.22
C LEU A 74 -1.34 3.32 -14.03
N VAL A 75 -2.41 2.59 -13.74
CA VAL A 75 -2.51 1.65 -12.62
C VAL A 75 -2.94 0.30 -13.13
N GLU A 76 -2.19 -0.72 -12.76
CA GLU A 76 -2.52 -2.12 -12.98
C GLU A 76 -2.62 -2.84 -11.64
N VAL A 77 -3.66 -3.64 -11.46
CA VAL A 77 -3.84 -4.45 -10.26
C VAL A 77 -3.92 -5.91 -10.68
N ALA A 78 -3.13 -6.76 -10.03
CA ALA A 78 -3.14 -8.19 -10.26
C ALA A 78 -3.47 -8.94 -8.96
N ILE A 79 -4.39 -9.90 -9.05
CA ILE A 79 -4.71 -10.75 -7.90
C ILE A 79 -3.65 -11.84 -7.79
N LEU A 80 -3.04 -11.97 -6.61
CA LEU A 80 -2.11 -13.07 -6.29
C LEU A 80 -2.77 -13.97 -5.26
N SER A 81 -2.88 -15.26 -5.57
CA SER A 81 -3.49 -16.21 -4.66
C SER A 81 -2.81 -17.57 -4.72
N ARG A 82 -2.60 -18.16 -3.54
CA ARG A 82 -2.22 -19.58 -3.41
C ARG A 82 -3.39 -20.50 -3.74
N ASN A 83 -4.62 -20.00 -3.81
CA ASN A 83 -5.77 -20.84 -4.08
C ASN A 83 -5.69 -21.48 -5.47
N ASP A 84 -6.47 -22.53 -5.67
CA ASP A 84 -6.63 -23.14 -6.97
C ASP A 84 -7.44 -22.25 -7.93
N PRO A 85 -7.29 -22.42 -9.26
CA PRO A 85 -8.00 -21.61 -10.24
C PRO A 85 -9.53 -21.71 -10.18
N GLU A 86 -10.09 -22.84 -9.71
CA GLU A 86 -11.54 -23.02 -9.64
C GLU A 86 -12.13 -22.11 -8.54
N THR A 87 -11.50 -22.07 -7.37
CA THR A 87 -11.90 -21.16 -6.29
C THR A 87 -11.61 -19.69 -6.62
N GLY A 88 -10.63 -19.43 -7.51
CA GLY A 88 -10.36 -18.11 -8.08
C GLY A 88 -11.49 -17.52 -8.93
N MET A 89 -12.36 -18.36 -9.51
CA MET A 89 -13.46 -17.89 -10.36
C MET A 89 -14.49 -17.05 -9.60
N ARG A 90 -14.80 -17.40 -8.34
CA ARG A 90 -15.70 -16.60 -7.48
C ARG A 90 -15.13 -15.20 -7.23
N VAL A 91 -13.82 -15.11 -7.01
CA VAL A 91 -13.10 -13.84 -6.85
C VAL A 91 -13.21 -13.01 -8.13
N MET A 92 -12.96 -13.61 -9.30
CA MET A 92 -13.05 -12.89 -10.57
C MET A 92 -14.49 -12.47 -10.93
N ARG A 93 -15.51 -13.27 -10.58
CA ARG A 93 -16.92 -12.87 -10.70
C ARG A 93 -17.25 -11.69 -9.78
N SER A 94 -16.70 -11.68 -8.57
CA SER A 94 -16.86 -10.56 -7.63
C SER A 94 -16.18 -9.29 -8.13
N VAL A 95 -14.95 -9.39 -8.68
CA VAL A 95 -14.27 -8.29 -9.39
C VAL A 95 -15.16 -7.68 -10.46
N GLN A 96 -15.74 -8.53 -11.31
CA GLN A 96 -16.62 -8.10 -12.40
C GLN A 96 -17.91 -7.45 -11.87
N HIS A 97 -18.55 -8.05 -10.86
CA HIS A 97 -19.76 -7.53 -10.24
C HIS A 97 -19.56 -6.12 -9.67
N HIS A 98 -18.42 -5.92 -9.01
CA HIS A 98 -18.04 -4.65 -8.40
C HIS A 98 -17.45 -3.64 -9.39
N GLY A 99 -17.34 -3.98 -10.68
CA GLY A 99 -16.83 -3.09 -11.71
C GLY A 99 -15.35 -2.74 -11.58
N LEU A 100 -14.57 -3.56 -10.86
CA LEU A 100 -13.13 -3.35 -10.75
C LEU A 100 -12.46 -3.76 -12.06
N ASP A 101 -11.73 -2.84 -12.68
CA ASP A 101 -10.96 -3.10 -13.90
C ASP A 101 -9.68 -3.90 -13.61
N ILE A 102 -9.84 -5.13 -13.15
CA ILE A 102 -8.77 -6.08 -12.83
C ILE A 102 -8.86 -7.22 -13.84
N THR A 103 -7.86 -7.30 -14.71
CA THR A 103 -7.82 -8.28 -15.80
C THR A 103 -6.76 -9.36 -15.60
N ARG A 104 -5.92 -9.23 -14.58
CA ARG A 104 -4.82 -10.16 -14.28
C ARG A 104 -5.02 -10.84 -12.93
N ALA A 105 -4.86 -12.15 -12.92
CA ALA A 105 -4.86 -12.94 -11.71
C ALA A 105 -3.91 -14.15 -11.85
N ILE A 106 -3.25 -14.51 -10.75
CA ILE A 106 -2.35 -15.65 -10.64
C ILE A 106 -2.85 -16.53 -9.49
N PHE A 107 -3.32 -17.73 -9.85
CA PHE A 107 -3.80 -18.76 -8.93
C PHE A 107 -2.86 -19.98 -9.00
N MET A 108 -2.42 -20.50 -7.86
CA MET A 108 -1.26 -21.40 -7.79
C MET A 108 -1.43 -22.72 -7.01
N GLN A 109 -2.65 -23.22 -6.75
CA GLN A 109 -2.90 -24.56 -6.17
C GLN A 109 -1.97 -24.93 -4.97
N GLY A 110 -1.85 -24.04 -4.01
CA GLY A 110 -1.02 -24.14 -2.81
C GLY A 110 0.41 -23.61 -2.97
N GLN A 111 0.88 -23.41 -4.20
CA GLN A 111 2.21 -22.82 -4.46
C GLN A 111 2.19 -21.30 -4.28
N SER A 112 3.37 -20.75 -3.97
CA SER A 112 3.57 -19.32 -3.79
C SER A 112 3.61 -18.55 -5.12
N PRO A 113 2.79 -17.49 -5.28
CA PRO A 113 2.77 -16.67 -6.49
C PRO A 113 3.83 -15.56 -6.54
N TYR A 114 4.56 -15.31 -5.45
CA TYR A 114 5.35 -14.08 -5.30
C TYR A 114 6.55 -13.95 -6.24
N ARG A 115 7.06 -15.07 -6.78
CA ARG A 115 8.08 -15.05 -7.83
C ARG A 115 7.64 -14.31 -9.11
N PHE A 116 6.33 -14.14 -9.31
CA PHE A 116 5.79 -13.42 -10.45
C PHE A 116 5.69 -11.91 -10.24
N MET A 117 6.02 -11.40 -9.05
CA MET A 117 6.02 -9.97 -8.76
C MET A 117 7.08 -9.21 -9.58
N GLU A 118 8.30 -9.75 -9.68
CA GLU A 118 9.38 -9.16 -10.49
C GLU A 118 9.05 -9.05 -11.99
N PRO A 119 8.66 -10.13 -12.70
CA PRO A 119 8.33 -10.04 -14.12
C PRO A 119 7.09 -9.17 -14.41
N LEU A 120 6.21 -8.96 -13.41
CA LEU A 120 5.09 -8.02 -13.51
C LEU A 120 5.43 -6.60 -13.06
N ARG A 121 6.67 -6.34 -12.62
CA ARG A 121 7.13 -5.04 -12.11
C ARG A 121 6.23 -4.49 -10.99
N MET A 122 5.80 -5.36 -10.08
CA MET A 122 4.95 -4.95 -8.96
C MET A 122 5.71 -4.01 -8.02
N SER A 123 5.11 -2.85 -7.76
CA SER A 123 5.62 -1.85 -6.81
C SER A 123 5.21 -2.15 -5.36
N LEU A 124 4.14 -2.92 -5.15
CA LEU A 124 3.62 -3.25 -3.82
C LEU A 124 2.77 -4.52 -3.86
N PHE A 125 2.88 -5.37 -2.84
CA PHE A 125 1.92 -6.44 -2.56
C PHE A 125 1.17 -6.21 -1.25
N LEU A 126 -0.16 -6.32 -1.29
CA LEU A 126 -1.05 -6.19 -0.12
C LEU A 126 -1.73 -7.52 0.21
N SER A 127 -1.60 -7.97 1.45
CA SER A 127 -2.30 -9.16 1.94
C SER A 127 -2.84 -8.96 3.36
N ALA A 128 -3.93 -9.65 3.71
CA ALA A 128 -4.37 -9.75 5.10
C ALA A 128 -3.59 -10.80 5.90
N ASN A 129 -2.86 -11.69 5.20
CA ASN A 129 -2.08 -12.78 5.77
C ASN A 129 -0.62 -12.36 5.99
N GLU A 130 -0.11 -12.55 7.21
CA GLU A 130 1.24 -12.15 7.59
C GLU A 130 2.34 -13.00 6.95
N ASP A 131 2.10 -14.29 6.76
CA ASP A 131 3.08 -15.21 6.16
C ASP A 131 3.28 -14.92 4.67
N ASP A 132 2.20 -14.53 3.98
CA ASP A 132 2.26 -14.07 2.59
C ASP A 132 3.14 -12.82 2.44
N VAL A 133 3.01 -11.87 3.38
CA VAL A 133 3.78 -10.63 3.40
C VAL A 133 5.26 -10.91 3.70
N ARG A 134 5.54 -11.76 4.70
CA ARG A 134 6.91 -12.17 5.03
C ARG A 134 7.60 -12.85 3.86
N GLU A 135 6.91 -13.76 3.18
CA GLU A 135 7.48 -14.45 2.03
C GLU A 135 7.81 -13.49 0.89
N ALA A 136 6.90 -12.58 0.54
CA ALA A 136 7.16 -11.55 -0.47
C ALA A 136 8.36 -10.64 -0.09
N ILE A 137 8.47 -10.23 1.17
CA ILE A 137 9.60 -9.40 1.65
C ILE A 137 10.91 -10.18 1.62
N SER A 138 10.91 -11.46 1.97
CA SER A 138 12.11 -12.31 1.89
C SER A 138 12.67 -12.46 0.47
N LEU A 139 11.82 -12.23 -0.54
CA LEU A 139 12.21 -12.20 -1.95
C LEU A 139 12.65 -10.79 -2.42
N GLY A 140 12.70 -9.81 -1.50
CA GLY A 140 13.13 -8.44 -1.77
C GLY A 140 12.02 -7.53 -2.30
N PHE A 141 10.75 -7.93 -2.23
CA PHE A 141 9.64 -7.10 -2.69
C PHE A 141 9.06 -6.24 -1.57
N ALA A 142 8.58 -5.05 -1.92
CA ALA A 142 7.73 -4.26 -1.03
C ALA A 142 6.38 -4.97 -0.83
N ALA A 143 6.08 -5.34 0.41
CA ALA A 143 4.79 -5.94 0.75
C ALA A 143 4.32 -5.46 2.13
N GLY A 144 3.01 -5.50 2.33
CA GLY A 144 2.39 -5.00 3.55
C GLY A 144 1.18 -5.78 3.98
N ARG A 145 1.06 -5.97 5.30
CA ARG A 145 -0.10 -6.60 5.92
C ARG A 145 -1.18 -5.56 6.14
N VAL A 146 -2.29 -5.70 5.43
CA VAL A 146 -3.46 -4.83 5.61
C VAL A 146 -4.16 -5.20 6.92
N VAL A 147 -4.42 -4.20 7.75
CA VAL A 147 -5.15 -4.30 9.01
C VAL A 147 -6.13 -3.15 9.18
N GLY A 148 -7.05 -3.33 10.12
CA GLY A 148 -8.17 -2.43 10.32
C GLY A 148 -9.48 -3.05 9.84
N ARG A 149 -10.54 -2.25 9.87
CA ARG A 149 -11.86 -2.66 9.40
C ARG A 149 -12.07 -2.17 7.98
N ALA A 150 -12.82 -2.93 7.18
CA ALA A 150 -13.37 -2.42 5.94
C ALA A 150 -14.22 -1.19 6.29
N VAL A 151 -13.73 -0.02 5.92
CA VAL A 151 -14.49 1.22 6.00
C VAL A 151 -15.37 1.27 4.76
N ALA A 152 -16.63 1.64 4.92
CA ALA A 152 -17.53 1.81 3.80
C ALA A 152 -16.93 2.84 2.84
N ASP A 153 -16.85 2.47 1.57
CA ASP A 153 -16.40 3.38 0.54
C ASP A 153 -17.44 4.50 0.35
N ASP A 154 -17.03 5.75 0.49
CA ASP A 154 -17.92 6.90 0.28
C ASP A 154 -18.22 7.18 -1.21
N GLY A 155 -17.63 6.39 -2.13
CA GLY A 155 -17.79 6.53 -3.57
C GLY A 155 -17.01 7.70 -4.17
N GLY A 156 -16.23 8.41 -3.36
CA GLY A 156 -15.35 9.48 -3.78
C GLY A 156 -14.24 8.99 -4.72
N THR A 157 -13.66 9.94 -5.45
CA THR A 157 -12.56 9.69 -6.40
C THR A 157 -11.22 10.21 -5.87
N ASP A 158 -11.20 10.89 -4.72
CA ASP A 158 -9.96 11.34 -4.09
C ASP A 158 -9.18 10.13 -3.54
N LEU A 159 -7.86 10.26 -3.45
CA LEU A 159 -6.96 9.25 -2.92
C LEU A 159 -5.98 9.91 -1.95
N ARG A 160 -6.21 9.69 -0.65
CA ARG A 160 -5.34 10.17 0.43
C ARG A 160 -4.46 9.03 0.93
N ILE A 161 -3.16 9.16 0.80
CA ILE A 161 -2.17 8.16 1.24
C ILE A 161 -1.30 8.80 2.32
N ALA A 162 -1.12 8.11 3.44
CA ALA A 162 -0.19 8.52 4.48
C ALA A 162 0.94 7.49 4.65
N PHE A 163 2.16 7.96 4.91
CA PHE A 163 3.32 7.11 5.19
C PHE A 163 3.98 7.52 6.49
N ASP A 164 4.52 6.56 7.24
CA ASP A 164 5.69 6.87 8.05
C ASP A 164 6.89 7.16 7.17
N PHE A 165 7.88 7.84 7.73
CA PHE A 165 9.11 8.16 7.03
C PHE A 165 10.14 7.05 7.18
N ASP A 166 10.64 6.82 8.39
CA ASP A 166 11.66 5.81 8.69
C ASP A 166 11.07 4.40 8.53
N GLY A 167 11.88 3.44 8.04
CA GLY A 167 11.43 2.05 7.79
C GLY A 167 10.43 1.87 6.63
N VAL A 168 9.92 2.96 6.06
CA VAL A 168 8.89 2.96 5.00
C VAL A 168 9.39 3.69 3.76
N LEU A 169 9.56 5.01 3.83
CA LEU A 169 10.10 5.83 2.73
C LEU A 169 11.62 5.92 2.76
N ALA A 170 12.20 6.00 3.96
CA ALA A 170 13.63 5.87 4.22
C ALA A 170 13.96 4.46 4.74
N ASP A 171 15.22 4.08 4.68
CA ASP A 171 15.71 2.92 5.43
C ASP A 171 15.64 3.14 6.96
N ASP A 172 15.98 2.11 7.73
CA ASP A 172 16.00 2.14 9.19
C ASP A 172 17.35 2.62 9.77
N SER A 173 18.21 3.25 8.94
CA SER A 173 19.56 3.63 9.37
C SER A 173 19.58 4.65 10.50
N ALA A 174 18.61 5.58 10.52
CA ALA A 174 18.48 6.60 11.55
C ALA A 174 17.99 6.02 12.89
N GLU A 175 17.14 4.99 12.84
CA GLU A 175 16.66 4.26 14.02
C GLU A 175 17.82 3.56 14.74
N ARG A 176 18.79 3.00 14.00
CA ARG A 176 19.98 2.39 14.60
C ARG A 176 20.81 3.36 15.42
N VAL A 177 20.98 4.59 14.94
CA VAL A 177 21.70 5.65 15.67
C VAL A 177 20.97 5.99 16.97
N TYR A 178 19.65 6.07 16.92
CA TYR A 178 18.84 6.31 18.12
C TYR A 178 18.96 5.16 19.14
N GLN A 179 18.95 3.91 18.69
CA GLN A 179 19.09 2.75 19.57
C GLN A 179 20.48 2.62 20.19
N SER A 180 21.54 2.98 19.47
CA SER A 180 22.91 2.91 19.98
C SER A 180 23.30 4.10 20.86
N GLY A 181 22.82 5.30 20.53
CA GLY A 181 23.30 6.57 21.07
C GLY A 181 22.27 7.41 21.84
N GLY A 182 21.00 7.01 21.82
CA GLY A 182 19.91 7.78 22.42
C GLY A 182 19.56 9.05 21.63
N LEU A 183 18.73 9.90 22.25
CA LEU A 183 18.12 11.05 21.57
C LEU A 183 19.11 12.15 21.20
N GLU A 184 20.09 12.45 22.06
CA GLU A 184 21.06 13.53 21.81
C GLU A 184 21.97 13.19 20.62
N GLU A 185 22.58 12.01 20.62
CA GLU A 185 23.45 11.55 19.52
C GLU A 185 22.68 11.44 18.19
N TYR A 186 21.44 10.97 18.26
CA TYR A 186 20.53 10.97 17.11
C TYR A 186 20.32 12.39 16.55
N GLN A 187 19.98 13.37 17.40
CA GLN A 187 19.72 14.74 16.96
C GLN A 187 20.98 15.42 16.39
N GLU A 188 22.14 15.19 16.99
CA GLU A 188 23.42 15.69 16.49
C GLU A 188 23.77 15.09 15.13
N SER A 189 23.64 13.77 14.98
CA SER A 189 23.87 13.06 13.73
C SER A 189 22.93 13.54 12.62
N GLU A 190 21.64 13.65 12.90
CA GLU A 190 20.64 14.11 11.95
C GLU A 190 20.87 15.57 11.51
N SER A 191 21.32 16.43 12.42
CA SER A 191 21.66 17.82 12.12
C SER A 191 22.94 17.92 11.28
N ALA A 192 23.98 17.16 11.62
CA ALA A 192 25.24 17.14 10.88
C ALA A 192 25.07 16.59 9.45
N LEU A 193 24.15 15.64 9.27
CA LEU A 193 23.84 14.99 8.00
C LEU A 193 22.61 15.58 7.31
N ALA A 194 22.13 16.76 7.71
CA ALA A 194 20.89 17.34 7.19
C ALA A 194 20.84 17.45 5.66
N GLN A 195 21.99 17.67 5.01
CA GLN A 195 22.11 17.78 3.55
C GLN A 195 22.49 16.47 2.85
N VAL A 196 22.64 15.38 3.60
CA VAL A 196 22.96 14.04 3.08
C VAL A 196 21.67 13.20 3.11
N PRO A 197 21.05 12.93 1.94
CA PRO A 197 19.86 12.10 1.86
C PRO A 197 20.07 10.73 2.51
N LEU A 198 19.05 10.26 3.21
CA LEU A 198 18.97 8.86 3.65
C LEU A 198 18.86 7.93 2.45
N SER A 199 19.11 6.63 2.66
CA SER A 199 18.80 5.64 1.63
C SER A 199 17.28 5.49 1.51
N ARG A 200 16.83 5.13 0.31
CA ARG A 200 15.43 4.84 0.04
C ARG A 200 14.98 3.56 0.77
N GLY A 201 13.82 3.63 1.40
CA GLY A 201 13.12 2.50 2.01
C GLY A 201 12.25 1.73 1.01
N PRO A 202 11.54 0.69 1.48
CA PRO A 202 10.78 -0.22 0.62
C PRO A 202 9.65 0.46 -0.17
N MET A 203 9.06 1.54 0.33
CA MET A 203 7.91 2.21 -0.29
C MET A 203 8.30 3.41 -1.19
N ALA A 204 9.60 3.69 -1.35
CA ALA A 204 10.05 4.84 -2.14
C ALA A 204 9.73 4.71 -3.64
N ASP A 205 9.83 3.50 -4.22
CA ASP A 205 9.43 3.26 -5.63
C ASP A 205 7.92 3.40 -5.81
N PHE A 206 7.13 2.86 -4.88
CA PHE A 206 5.68 3.06 -4.85
C PHE A 206 5.32 4.56 -4.84
N LEU A 207 5.95 5.36 -3.98
CA LEU A 207 5.77 6.82 -3.97
C LEU A 207 6.20 7.47 -5.29
N GLN A 208 7.28 7.01 -5.91
CA GLN A 208 7.73 7.50 -7.22
C GLN A 208 6.66 7.32 -8.31
N LYS A 209 6.02 6.15 -8.35
CA LYS A 209 4.91 5.88 -9.29
C LYS A 209 3.67 6.73 -8.98
N ILE A 210 3.38 6.96 -7.70
CA ILE A 210 2.29 7.88 -7.28
C ILE A 210 2.61 9.33 -7.70
N ASN A 211 3.83 9.81 -7.51
CA ASN A 211 4.24 11.16 -7.93
C ASN A 211 4.16 11.32 -9.46
N ARG A 212 4.40 10.26 -10.24
CA ARG A 212 4.17 10.28 -11.69
C ARG A 212 2.70 10.56 -12.02
N ILE A 213 1.77 9.94 -11.31
CA ILE A 213 0.33 10.20 -11.48
C ILE A 213 0.00 11.64 -11.07
N GLN A 214 0.54 12.12 -9.94
CA GLN A 214 0.38 13.52 -9.53
C GLN A 214 0.92 14.51 -10.57
N GLY A 215 2.00 14.19 -11.27
CA GLY A 215 2.52 15.01 -12.37
C GLY A 215 1.54 15.13 -13.55
N LEU A 216 0.72 14.10 -13.82
CA LEU A 216 -0.36 14.20 -14.81
C LEU A 216 -1.51 15.07 -14.29
N GLU A 217 -1.83 14.97 -13.01
CA GLU A 217 -2.81 15.87 -12.36
C GLU A 217 -2.33 17.32 -12.39
N ASP A 218 -1.03 17.58 -12.25
CA ASP A 218 -0.44 18.92 -12.35
C ASP A 218 -0.59 19.51 -13.75
N ALA A 219 -0.37 18.70 -14.80
CA ALA A 219 -0.61 19.13 -16.18
C ALA A 219 -2.08 19.47 -16.41
N ARG A 220 -3.01 18.59 -15.98
CA ARG A 220 -4.46 18.86 -16.07
C ARG A 220 -4.87 20.11 -15.28
N SER A 221 -4.31 20.30 -14.08
CA SER A 221 -4.55 21.49 -13.27
C SER A 221 -3.99 22.76 -13.89
N ALA A 222 -2.93 22.67 -14.71
CA ALA A 222 -2.42 23.83 -15.44
C ALA A 222 -3.29 24.17 -16.66
N ASP A 223 -3.87 23.16 -17.32
CA ASP A 223 -4.78 23.31 -18.46
C ASP A 223 -6.18 23.78 -18.05
N ASP A 224 -6.68 23.36 -16.87
CA ASP A 224 -7.96 23.79 -16.28
C ASP A 224 -7.82 24.16 -14.79
N PRO A 225 -7.27 25.34 -14.47
CA PRO A 225 -6.98 25.75 -13.08
C PRO A 225 -8.21 25.93 -12.18
N GLU A 226 -9.38 26.22 -12.77
CA GLU A 226 -10.61 26.47 -12.01
C GLU A 226 -11.55 25.26 -11.95
N GLY A 227 -11.50 24.37 -12.94
CA GLY A 227 -12.37 23.19 -13.02
C GLY A 227 -11.73 21.90 -12.51
N TYR A 228 -10.42 21.71 -12.69
CA TYR A 228 -9.77 20.46 -12.31
C TYR A 228 -9.39 20.43 -10.82
N LYS A 229 -9.85 19.39 -10.12
CA LYS A 229 -9.50 19.12 -8.72
C LYS A 229 -8.57 17.92 -8.65
N ARG A 230 -7.34 18.13 -8.18
CA ARG A 230 -6.39 17.04 -7.88
C ARG A 230 -7.05 16.02 -6.95
N ARG A 231 -6.90 14.74 -7.28
CA ARG A 231 -7.47 13.63 -6.53
C ARG A 231 -6.44 12.99 -5.61
N VAL A 232 -5.16 12.95 -5.99
CA VAL A 232 -4.13 12.23 -5.23
C VAL A 232 -3.42 13.17 -4.26
N ARG A 233 -3.48 12.84 -2.97
CA ARG A 233 -2.80 13.56 -1.88
C ARG A 233 -1.97 12.62 -1.03
N VAL A 234 -0.69 12.93 -0.89
CA VAL A 234 0.28 12.15 -0.11
C VAL A 234 0.72 12.94 1.12
N ALA A 235 0.69 12.29 2.28
CA ALA A 235 1.17 12.83 3.54
C ALA A 235 2.27 11.95 4.14
N VAL A 236 3.20 12.57 4.87
CA VAL A 236 4.15 11.89 5.76
C VAL A 236 3.77 12.18 7.20
N VAL A 237 3.62 11.16 8.03
CA VAL A 237 3.29 11.25 9.45
C VAL A 237 4.35 10.50 10.25
N THR A 238 5.31 11.24 10.82
CA THR A 238 6.54 10.67 11.39
C THR A 238 6.77 11.10 12.83
N ALA A 239 7.46 10.25 13.59
CA ALA A 239 7.93 10.57 14.94
C ALA A 239 9.09 11.58 14.96
N ARG A 240 9.73 11.84 13.81
CA ARG A 240 10.76 12.88 13.69
C ARG A 240 10.23 14.24 14.14
N SER A 241 11.13 15.06 14.69
CA SER A 241 10.85 16.44 15.10
C SER A 241 12.07 17.33 14.85
N ALA A 242 11.97 18.63 15.10
CA ALA A 242 13.12 19.50 15.07
C ALA A 242 14.19 19.03 16.08
N PRO A 243 15.48 18.96 15.70
CA PRO A 243 16.06 19.41 14.44
C PRO A 243 16.04 18.38 13.29
N ALA A 244 15.80 17.09 13.56
CA ALA A 244 15.85 15.99 12.58
C ALA A 244 14.90 16.10 11.36
N HIS A 245 13.89 16.98 11.43
CA HIS A 245 12.95 17.24 10.33
C HIS A 245 13.63 17.65 9.00
N GLU A 246 14.75 18.39 9.06
CA GLU A 246 15.41 18.93 7.86
C GLU A 246 15.95 17.82 6.96
N ARG A 247 16.59 16.80 7.54
CA ARG A 247 17.14 15.67 6.79
C ARG A 247 16.04 14.86 6.11
N ALA A 248 14.87 14.71 6.72
CA ALA A 248 13.74 14.01 6.13
C ALA A 248 13.25 14.72 4.85
N ILE A 249 13.02 16.05 4.92
CA ILE A 249 12.63 16.85 3.76
C ILE A 249 13.70 16.83 2.67
N ASN A 250 14.97 17.00 3.05
CA ASN A 250 16.07 16.98 2.11
C ASN A 250 16.25 15.61 1.45
N SER A 251 15.94 14.52 2.15
CA SER A 251 15.97 13.16 1.59
C SER A 251 14.89 12.97 0.52
N ILE A 252 13.62 13.31 0.83
CA ILE A 252 12.51 13.25 -0.12
C ILE A 252 12.86 14.03 -1.40
N ARG A 253 13.33 15.28 -1.23
CA ARG A 253 13.77 16.14 -2.34
C ARG A 253 14.98 15.56 -3.08
N GLY A 254 15.97 15.04 -2.37
CA GLY A 254 17.19 14.46 -2.93
C GLY A 254 16.92 13.20 -3.75
N TRP A 255 15.84 12.47 -3.44
CA TRP A 255 15.34 11.36 -4.24
C TRP A 255 14.52 11.80 -5.46
N GLY A 256 14.24 13.10 -5.62
CA GLY A 256 13.35 13.61 -6.66
C GLY A 256 11.88 13.26 -6.42
N LEU A 257 11.50 12.99 -5.17
CA LEU A 257 10.12 12.70 -4.76
C LEU A 257 9.48 13.94 -4.14
N SER A 258 8.17 13.90 -3.98
CA SER A 258 7.40 14.97 -3.35
C SER A 258 6.22 14.41 -2.55
N VAL A 259 5.79 15.17 -1.55
CA VAL A 259 4.61 14.89 -0.72
C VAL A 259 3.86 16.19 -0.51
N ASN A 260 2.55 16.12 -0.30
CA ASN A 260 1.71 17.31 -0.12
C ASN A 260 1.78 17.84 1.31
N ASP A 261 1.85 16.95 2.29
CA ASP A 261 1.86 17.29 3.72
C ASP A 261 2.94 16.50 4.46
N VAL A 262 3.52 17.12 5.49
CA VAL A 262 4.44 16.45 6.43
C VAL A 262 4.10 16.85 7.85
N PHE A 263 3.93 15.85 8.72
CA PHE A 263 3.60 15.99 10.12
C PHE A 263 4.74 15.42 10.97
N PHE A 264 5.52 16.32 11.59
CA PHE A 264 6.62 15.99 12.49
C PHE A 264 6.13 15.96 13.94
N LEU A 265 5.87 14.76 14.48
CA LEU A 265 5.12 14.60 15.72
C LEU A 265 5.96 14.53 16.98
N GLY A 266 7.27 14.33 16.88
CA GLY A 266 8.16 14.31 18.06
C GLY A 266 7.76 13.28 19.13
N GLY A 267 7.25 12.12 18.71
CA GLY A 267 6.81 11.05 19.61
C GLY A 267 5.36 11.15 20.12
N ILE A 268 4.58 12.14 19.67
CA ILE A 268 3.12 12.14 19.88
C ILE A 268 2.48 11.00 19.08
N ASP A 269 1.39 10.44 19.61
CA ASP A 269 0.63 9.38 18.93
C ASP A 269 0.11 9.83 17.55
N LYS A 270 0.26 8.95 16.55
CA LYS A 270 -0.15 9.22 15.17
C LYS A 270 -1.66 9.16 15.00
N GLY A 271 -2.35 8.36 15.83
CA GLY A 271 -3.80 8.10 15.74
C GLY A 271 -4.66 9.37 15.60
N PRO A 272 -4.57 10.34 16.54
CA PRO A 272 -5.35 11.57 16.47
C PRO A 272 -5.10 12.42 15.20
N ILE A 273 -3.88 12.40 14.66
CA ILE A 273 -3.56 13.10 13.41
C ILE A 273 -4.20 12.38 12.22
N LEU A 274 -4.13 11.04 12.20
CA LEU A 274 -4.74 10.23 11.16
C LEU A 274 -6.27 10.31 11.18
N GLU A 275 -6.89 10.46 12.35
CA GLU A 275 -8.34 10.70 12.48
C GLU A 275 -8.78 12.01 11.81
N VAL A 276 -7.95 13.06 11.87
CA VAL A 276 -8.23 14.36 11.22
C VAL A 276 -7.88 14.30 9.73
N LEU A 277 -6.75 13.69 9.38
CA LEU A 277 -6.28 13.59 8.00
C LEU A 277 -7.19 12.67 7.15
N GLN A 278 -7.77 11.65 7.79
CA GLN A 278 -8.61 10.62 7.18
C GLN A 278 -8.00 10.04 5.90
N PRO A 279 -6.76 9.50 5.93
CA PRO A 279 -6.21 8.88 4.74
C PRO A 279 -6.97 7.58 4.43
N HIS A 280 -7.06 7.23 3.14
CA HIS A 280 -7.65 5.96 2.71
C HIS A 280 -6.74 4.77 3.01
N ILE A 281 -5.43 5.03 3.16
CA ILE A 281 -4.46 4.04 3.59
C ILE A 281 -3.29 4.71 4.32
N PHE A 282 -2.82 4.08 5.39
CA PHE A 282 -1.64 4.50 6.14
C PHE A 282 -0.59 3.38 6.18
N PHE A 283 0.66 3.66 5.82
CA PHE A 283 1.76 2.69 5.83
C PHE A 283 2.74 3.00 6.97
N ASP A 284 3.05 2.01 7.79
CA ASP A 284 3.98 2.15 8.92
C ASP A 284 4.69 0.81 9.18
N ASP A 285 5.95 0.86 9.59
CA ASP A 285 6.75 -0.33 9.88
C ASP A 285 6.56 -0.86 11.30
N GLN A 286 5.95 -0.09 12.20
CA GLN A 286 5.75 -0.45 13.59
C GLN A 286 4.31 -0.87 13.86
N ARG A 287 4.11 -2.14 14.25
CA ARG A 287 2.78 -2.68 14.63
C ARG A 287 2.00 -1.79 15.60
N ARG A 288 2.68 -1.18 16.57
CA ARG A 288 2.03 -0.30 17.56
C ARG A 288 1.34 0.90 16.91
N ASN A 289 1.97 1.54 15.93
CA ASN A 289 1.41 2.68 15.22
C ASN A 289 0.24 2.23 14.35
N VAL A 290 0.43 1.10 13.65
CA VAL A 290 -0.60 0.49 12.81
C VAL A 290 -1.84 0.11 13.63
N ASP A 291 -1.68 -0.59 14.76
CA ASP A 291 -2.79 -1.01 15.63
C ASP A 291 -3.50 0.19 16.29
N GLY A 292 -2.75 1.25 16.62
CA GLY A 292 -3.29 2.51 17.12
C GLY A 292 -4.17 3.20 16.08
N ALA A 293 -3.70 3.26 14.84
CA ALA A 293 -4.39 3.89 13.70
C ALA A 293 -5.57 3.05 13.15
N ALA A 294 -5.47 1.72 13.22
CA ALA A 294 -6.43 0.76 12.65
C ALA A 294 -7.86 0.90 13.19
N ARG A 295 -8.05 1.67 14.26
CA ARG A 295 -9.37 2.00 14.83
C ARG A 295 -10.18 2.94 13.95
N SER A 296 -9.52 3.82 13.22
CA SER A 296 -10.15 4.87 12.39
C SER A 296 -9.70 4.85 10.94
N THR A 297 -8.55 4.23 10.65
CA THR A 297 -7.85 4.32 9.37
C THR A 297 -7.41 2.94 8.91
N THR A 298 -7.70 2.58 7.66
CA THR A 298 -7.11 1.39 7.04
C THR A 298 -5.59 1.51 7.06
N SER A 299 -4.92 0.58 7.71
CA SER A 299 -3.48 0.66 7.96
C SER A 299 -2.77 -0.56 7.39
N VAL A 300 -1.52 -0.38 6.99
CA VAL A 300 -0.68 -1.41 6.39
C VAL A 300 0.61 -1.47 7.16
N HIS A 301 0.85 -2.62 7.78
CA HIS A 301 2.12 -2.90 8.43
C HIS A 301 3.15 -3.35 7.40
N ILE A 302 4.26 -2.63 7.29
CA ILE A 302 5.41 -2.96 6.43
C ILE A 302 6.50 -3.58 7.33
N PRO A 303 6.59 -4.91 7.47
CA PRO A 303 7.55 -5.53 8.39
C PRO A 303 8.97 -5.50 7.80
N PHE A 304 9.53 -4.30 7.70
CA PHE A 304 10.87 -3.99 7.23
C PHE A 304 11.74 -3.48 8.39
N GLY A 305 13.05 -3.63 8.28
CA GLY A 305 14.03 -3.16 9.26
C GLY A 305 14.28 -4.11 10.43
N GLU A 306 15.30 -3.80 11.23
CA GLU A 306 15.83 -4.67 12.31
C GLU A 306 14.79 -4.98 13.39
N LEU A 307 13.89 -4.04 13.70
CA LEU A 307 12.81 -4.23 14.69
C LEU A 307 11.80 -5.32 14.27
N ASN A 308 11.77 -5.68 12.98
CA ASN A 308 10.89 -6.70 12.42
C ASN A 308 11.63 -8.01 12.06
N GLY A 309 12.93 -8.10 12.36
CA GLY A 309 13.80 -9.22 11.98
C GLY A 309 13.84 -10.43 12.94
N ALA A 310 12.89 -10.55 13.87
CA ALA A 310 12.81 -11.63 14.86
C ALA A 310 11.70 -12.66 14.55
#